data_AF-A0A833X2Z7-F1
#
_entry.id   AF-A0A833X2Z7-F1
#
_cell.length_a   1.000
_cell.length_b   1.000
_cell.length_c   1.000
_cell.angle_alpha   90.00
_cell.angle_beta   90.00
_cell.angle_gamma   90.00
#
_symmetry.space_group_name_H-M   'P 1'
#
loop_
_entity.id
_entity.type
_entity.pdbx_description
1 polymer ?
#
loop_
_entity_poly.entity_id
_entity_poly.type
_entity_poly.pdbx_seq_one_letter_code
_entity_poly.pdbx_strand_id
1 'polypeptide(L)'
;MQRSTFMVRGKFTISDLHQPFFYLSCAKCSKTTGYEKDEEFLCYNCKEQTTAKPRSRIYLEAFDDSGSIAVVAFEPTIERILDCTTTDIVQHIEQEDHSYVENITSKIEDKEWTIVLSASMNEFGKLRQNKFNVLSVNDIPGTTE
;
A
#
# COMPACT_ATOMS: atom_id res chain seq x y z
N MET A 1 -6.09 -20.40 -5.38
CA MET A 1 -6.57 -19.40 -4.40
C MET A 1 -7.60 -18.54 -5.12
N GLN A 2 -8.88 -18.65 -4.79
CA GLN A 2 -9.93 -17.87 -5.46
C GLN A 2 -9.75 -16.41 -5.05
N ARG A 3 -9.70 -15.51 -6.05
CA ARG A 3 -9.70 -14.07 -5.84
C ARG A 3 -10.99 -13.51 -6.39
N SER A 4 -11.65 -12.69 -5.60
CA SER A 4 -12.84 -11.94 -6.03
C SER A 4 -12.46 -10.47 -6.12
N THR A 5 -12.93 -9.80 -7.17
CA THR A 5 -12.75 -8.36 -7.33
C THR A 5 -14.09 -7.68 -7.09
N PHE A 6 -14.07 -6.57 -6.36
CA PHE A 6 -15.26 -5.79 -6.08
C PHE A 6 -14.89 -4.30 -6.01
N MET A 7 -15.91 -3.46 -6.11
CA MET A 7 -15.77 -2.01 -6.16
C MET A 7 -16.55 -1.41 -4.99
N VAL A 8 -15.91 -0.50 -4.27
CA VAL A 8 -16.50 0.22 -3.14
C VAL A 8 -16.35 1.70 -3.42
N ARG A 9 -17.38 2.49 -3.12
CA ARG A 9 -17.28 3.94 -3.08
C ARG A 9 -17.07 4.33 -1.62
N GLY A 10 -16.05 5.11 -1.32
CA GLY A 10 -15.76 5.49 0.05
C GLY A 10 -14.48 6.29 0.20
N LYS A 11 -14.07 6.49 1.44
CA LYS A 11 -12.88 7.25 1.83
C LYS A 11 -11.81 6.32 2.37
N PHE A 12 -10.59 6.86 2.52
CA PHE A 12 -9.49 6.19 3.19
C PHE A 12 -9.13 6.90 4.49
N THR A 13 -8.66 6.13 5.46
CA THR A 13 -7.92 6.66 6.61
C THR A 13 -6.72 5.77 6.91
N ILE A 14 -5.70 6.36 7.55
CA ILE A 14 -4.54 5.64 8.06
C ILE A 14 -4.67 5.58 9.58
N SER A 15 -4.99 4.39 10.11
CA SER A 15 -5.20 4.21 11.55
C SER A 15 -3.90 4.11 12.37
N ASP A 16 -2.78 3.77 11.73
CA ASP A 16 -1.46 3.63 12.37
C ASP A 16 -0.41 4.38 11.57
N LEU A 17 0.04 5.53 12.09
CA LEU A 17 1.09 6.37 11.49
C LEU A 17 2.51 5.84 11.74
N HIS A 18 2.68 4.79 12.56
CA HIS A 18 3.97 4.14 12.82
C HIS A 18 4.18 2.86 12.01
N GLN A 19 3.23 2.53 11.13
CA GLN A 19 3.31 1.37 10.26
C GLN A 19 4.54 1.42 9.34
N PRO A 20 5.04 0.26 8.85
CA PRO A 20 6.09 0.23 7.85
C PRO A 20 5.55 0.62 6.46
N PHE A 21 5.71 1.90 6.10
CA PHE A 21 5.28 2.48 4.81
C PHE A 21 6.04 1.96 3.59
N PHE A 22 7.18 1.28 3.79
CA PHE A 22 7.89 0.60 2.73
C PHE A 22 8.44 -0.74 3.20
N TYR A 23 8.83 -1.57 2.24
CA TYR A 23 9.58 -2.79 2.46
C TYR A 23 10.67 -2.93 1.40
N LEU A 24 11.73 -3.65 1.72
CA LEU A 24 12.79 -3.95 0.77
C LEU A 24 12.40 -5.17 -0.07
N SER A 25 12.68 -5.10 -1.37
CA SER A 25 12.34 -6.15 -2.31
C SER A 25 13.37 -6.28 -3.43
N CYS A 26 13.33 -7.41 -4.13
CA CYS A 26 14.05 -7.57 -5.40
C CYS A 26 13.60 -6.50 -6.41
N ALA A 27 14.55 -5.76 -6.98
CA ALA A 27 14.28 -4.76 -8.00
C ALA A 27 13.56 -5.33 -9.24
N LYS A 28 13.79 -6.61 -9.56
CA LYS A 28 13.25 -7.27 -10.76
C LYS A 28 11.87 -7.91 -10.56
N CYS A 29 11.66 -8.67 -9.50
CA CYS A 29 10.43 -9.46 -9.30
C CYS A 29 9.57 -8.99 -8.11
N SER A 30 9.96 -7.90 -7.45
CA SER A 30 9.21 -7.25 -6.36
C SER A 30 8.94 -8.12 -5.13
N LYS A 31 9.59 -9.28 -5.03
CA LYS A 31 9.49 -10.15 -3.84
C LYS A 31 10.29 -9.55 -2.71
N THR A 32 9.66 -9.50 -1.53
CA THR A 32 10.27 -9.03 -0.29
C THR A 32 11.57 -9.76 -0.02
N THR A 33 12.54 -9.03 0.54
CA THR A 33 13.87 -9.53 0.86
C THR A 33 14.32 -9.02 2.23
N GLY A 34 15.32 -9.69 2.81
CA GLY A 34 15.91 -9.31 4.10
C GLY A 34 17.30 -8.66 3.99
N TYR A 35 17.77 -8.37 2.79
CA TYR A 35 19.01 -7.62 2.54
C TYR A 35 18.80 -6.13 2.74
N GLU A 36 19.88 -5.40 3.01
CA GLU A 36 19.87 -3.96 3.27
C GLU A 36 19.57 -3.15 2.02
N LYS A 37 19.12 -1.90 2.19
CA LYS A 37 18.84 -0.99 1.07
C LYS A 37 20.08 -0.85 0.19
N ASP A 38 19.88 -1.02 -1.12
CA ASP A 38 20.92 -0.98 -2.15
C ASP A 38 21.97 -2.11 -2.12
N GLU A 39 21.80 -3.12 -1.27
CA GLU A 39 22.65 -4.32 -1.26
C GLU A 39 22.38 -5.23 -2.48
N GLU A 40 23.45 -5.73 -3.09
CA GLU A 40 23.38 -6.71 -4.18
C GLU A 40 23.20 -8.14 -3.65
N PHE A 41 22.30 -8.90 -4.26
CA PHE A 41 22.03 -10.28 -3.86
C PHE A 41 21.49 -11.14 -5.01
N LEU A 42 21.63 -12.46 -4.86
CA LEU A 42 20.99 -13.44 -5.73
C LEU A 42 19.55 -13.69 -5.25
N CYS A 43 18.56 -13.24 -6.01
CA CYS A 43 17.16 -13.43 -5.62
C CYS A 43 16.71 -14.89 -5.80
N TYR A 44 16.25 -15.53 -4.72
CA TYR A 44 15.77 -16.91 -4.78
C TYR A 44 14.47 -17.10 -5.58
N ASN A 45 13.70 -16.04 -5.81
CA ASN A 45 12.45 -16.14 -6.57
C ASN A 45 12.68 -16.06 -8.08
N CYS A 46 13.43 -15.06 -8.57
CA CYS A 46 13.71 -14.92 -10.01
C CYS A 46 15.04 -15.55 -10.45
N LYS A 47 15.89 -16.01 -9.52
CA LYS A 47 17.19 -16.66 -9.77
C LYS A 47 18.20 -15.76 -10.48
N GLU A 48 18.08 -14.45 -10.32
CA GLU A 48 18.97 -13.46 -10.93
C GLU A 48 19.66 -12.59 -9.88
N GLN A 49 20.87 -12.11 -10.23
CA GLN A 49 21.53 -11.03 -9.48
C GLN A 49 20.71 -9.75 -9.59
N THR A 50 20.52 -9.09 -8.47
CA THR A 50 19.67 -7.91 -8.32
C THR A 50 20.10 -7.11 -7.11
N THR A 51 19.38 -6.03 -6.84
CA THR A 51 19.62 -5.13 -5.73
C THR A 51 18.35 -5.01 -4.90
N ALA A 52 18.49 -4.87 -3.59
CA ALA A 52 17.37 -4.60 -2.69
C ALA A 52 16.92 -3.14 -2.85
N LYS A 53 15.65 -2.95 -3.27
CA LYS A 53 15.06 -1.63 -3.47
C LYS A 53 13.81 -1.46 -2.62
N PRO A 54 13.59 -0.28 -2.05
CA PRO A 54 12.37 0.03 -1.32
C PRO A 54 11.17 0.02 -2.27
N ARG A 55 10.03 -0.46 -1.77
CA ARG A 55 8.72 -0.37 -2.42
C ARG A 55 7.69 0.06 -1.40
N SER A 56 6.84 1.01 -1.78
CA SER A 56 5.81 1.51 -0.87
C SER A 56 4.74 0.46 -0.62
N ARG A 57 4.31 0.38 0.63
CA ARG A 57 3.19 -0.45 1.10
C ARG A 57 2.52 0.27 2.26
N ILE A 58 1.22 0.47 2.16
CA ILE A 58 0.46 1.16 3.21
C ILE A 58 -0.78 0.34 3.55
N TYR A 59 -0.99 0.21 4.85
CA TYR A 59 -2.18 -0.32 5.49
C TYR A 59 -3.14 0.84 5.73
N LEU A 60 -4.34 0.71 5.17
CA LEU A 60 -5.40 1.71 5.20
C LEU A 60 -6.68 1.06 5.73
N GLU A 61 -7.61 1.87 6.21
CA GLU A 61 -9.02 1.50 6.28
C GLU A 61 -9.76 2.19 5.13
N ALA A 62 -10.48 1.39 4.34
CA ALA A 62 -11.48 1.91 3.41
C ALA A 62 -12.84 1.87 4.11
N PHE A 63 -13.58 2.99 4.10
CA PHE A 63 -14.84 3.09 4.82
C PHE A 63 -15.91 3.87 4.05
N ASP A 64 -17.17 3.52 4.33
CA ASP A 64 -18.38 4.19 3.89
C ASP A 64 -19.42 4.17 5.03
N ASP A 65 -20.66 4.54 4.74
CA ASP A 65 -21.75 4.57 5.73
C ASP A 65 -22.11 3.17 6.29
N SER A 66 -21.67 2.09 5.65
CA SER A 66 -21.94 0.71 6.07
C SER A 66 -20.89 0.13 7.01
N GLY A 67 -19.70 0.73 7.05
CA GLY A 67 -18.60 0.32 7.92
C GLY A 67 -17.22 0.51 7.29
N SER A 68 -16.21 -0.17 7.87
CA SER A 68 -14.83 -0.13 7.40
C SER A 68 -14.25 -1.51 7.14
N ILE A 69 -13.27 -1.56 6.24
CA ILE A 69 -12.46 -2.74 5.95
C ILE A 69 -10.98 -2.36 5.92
N ALA A 70 -10.15 -3.20 6.55
CA ALA A 70 -8.70 -3.07 6.47
C ALA A 70 -8.21 -3.52 5.09
N VAL A 71 -7.46 -2.64 4.40
CA VAL A 71 -6.92 -2.88 3.06
C VAL A 71 -5.44 -2.58 3.01
N VAL A 72 -4.75 -3.16 2.03
CA VAL A 72 -3.34 -2.87 1.76
C VAL A 72 -3.20 -2.31 0.34
N ALA A 73 -2.54 -1.16 0.22
CA ALA A 73 -2.14 -0.58 -1.05
C ALA A 73 -0.65 -0.82 -1.31
N PHE A 74 -0.28 -0.87 -2.58
CA PHE A 74 1.10 -0.97 -3.06
C PHE A 74 1.32 0.08 -4.15
N GLU A 75 2.57 0.36 -4.51
CA GLU A 75 2.87 1.11 -5.74
C GLU A 75 2.27 0.40 -6.98
N PRO A 76 1.76 1.14 -7.99
CA PRO A 76 1.71 2.60 -8.09
C PRO A 76 0.48 3.22 -7.40
N THR A 77 -0.43 2.42 -6.85
CA THR A 77 -1.70 2.91 -6.26
C THR A 77 -1.47 3.88 -5.10
N ILE A 78 -0.43 3.66 -4.31
CA ILE A 78 -0.04 4.57 -3.22
C ILE A 78 0.27 5.97 -3.74
N GLU A 79 1.02 6.08 -4.83
CA GLU A 79 1.40 7.37 -5.40
C GLU A 79 0.15 8.17 -5.82
N ARG A 80 -0.87 7.47 -6.34
CA ARG A 80 -2.16 8.09 -6.67
C ARG A 80 -2.98 8.50 -5.44
N ILE A 81 -2.90 7.75 -4.34
CA ILE A 81 -3.66 8.03 -3.11
C ILE A 81 -3.03 9.21 -2.36
N LEU A 82 -1.71 9.19 -2.14
CA LEU A 82 -1.02 10.13 -1.25
C LEU A 82 -0.29 11.28 -1.96
N ASP A 83 -0.21 11.22 -3.29
CA ASP A 83 0.53 12.19 -4.11
C ASP A 83 2.00 12.32 -3.66
N CYS A 84 2.64 11.16 -3.47
CA CYS A 84 4.05 11.04 -3.09
C CYS A 84 4.68 9.79 -3.72
N THR A 85 5.98 9.83 -3.99
CA THR A 85 6.72 8.68 -4.51
C THR A 85 7.27 7.79 -3.40
N THR A 86 7.66 6.56 -3.75
CA THR A 86 8.41 5.69 -2.82
C THR A 86 9.70 6.34 -2.33
N THR A 87 10.38 7.13 -3.17
CA THR A 87 11.60 7.86 -2.79
C THR A 87 11.32 8.89 -1.70
N ASP A 88 10.23 9.66 -1.85
CA ASP A 88 9.85 10.69 -0.86
C ASP A 88 9.55 10.04 0.50
N ILE A 89 8.74 8.97 0.50
CA ILE A 89 8.39 8.21 1.72
C ILE A 89 9.66 7.74 2.43
N VAL A 90 10.59 7.12 1.70
CA VAL A 90 11.82 6.57 2.28
C VAL A 90 12.69 7.68 2.86
N GLN A 91 12.86 8.79 2.13
CA GLN A 91 13.67 9.91 2.58
C GLN A 91 13.15 10.52 3.89
N HIS A 92 11.85 10.78 3.98
CA HIS A 92 11.26 11.40 5.17
C HIS A 92 11.25 10.43 6.37
N ILE A 93 11.04 9.13 6.15
CA ILE A 93 11.10 8.13 7.22
C ILE A 93 12.53 7.95 7.74
N GLU A 94 13.54 7.91 6.87
CA GLU A 94 14.95 7.82 7.26
C GLU A 94 15.42 9.08 8.04
N GLN A 95 14.72 10.21 7.87
CA GLN A 95 14.97 11.46 8.60
C GLN A 95 14.14 11.60 9.88
N GLU A 96 13.35 10.58 10.26
CA GLU A 96 12.42 10.62 11.39
C GLU A 96 11.42 11.79 11.32
N ASP A 97 11.05 12.21 10.09
CA ASP A 97 10.11 13.30 9.85
C ASP A 97 8.66 12.83 9.99
N HIS A 98 8.20 12.76 11.24
CA HIS A 98 6.82 12.40 11.58
C HIS A 98 5.78 13.34 10.97
N SER A 99 6.13 14.61 10.78
CA SER A 99 5.21 15.62 10.23
C SER A 99 4.83 15.32 8.78
N TYR A 100 5.75 14.72 8.01
CA TYR A 100 5.47 14.31 6.64
C TYR A 100 4.37 13.25 6.56
N VAL A 101 4.41 12.25 7.45
CA VAL A 101 3.42 11.17 7.51
C VAL A 101 2.03 11.71 7.90
N GLU A 102 1.98 12.64 8.85
CA GLU A 102 0.74 13.34 9.22
C GLU A 102 0.19 14.16 8.02
N ASN A 103 1.07 14.88 7.32
CA ASN A 103 0.70 15.70 6.17
C ASN A 103 0.14 14.88 5.01
N ILE A 104 0.77 13.76 4.63
CA ILE A 104 0.24 12.91 3.55
C ILE A 104 -1.07 12.22 3.97
N THR A 105 -1.25 11.93 5.25
CA THR A 105 -2.50 11.34 5.77
C THR A 105 -3.66 12.33 5.71
N SER A 106 -3.45 13.58 6.12
CA SER A 106 -4.51 14.60 6.08
C SER A 106 -5.01 14.90 4.66
N LYS A 107 -4.16 14.74 3.63
CA LYS A 107 -4.56 14.91 2.21
C LYS A 107 -5.68 13.97 1.75
N ILE A 108 -5.86 12.82 2.42
CA ILE A 108 -6.82 11.79 1.97
C ILE A 108 -8.09 11.72 2.81
N GLU A 109 -8.14 12.34 3.98
CA GLU A 109 -9.27 12.21 4.92
C GLU A 109 -10.62 12.67 4.34
N ASP A 110 -10.60 13.71 3.51
CA ASP A 110 -11.81 14.26 2.91
C ASP A 110 -12.08 13.74 1.50
N LYS A 111 -11.13 13.03 0.89
CA LYS A 111 -11.25 12.60 -0.50
C LYS A 111 -11.99 11.27 -0.62
N GLU A 112 -13.08 11.30 -1.37
CA GLU A 112 -13.87 10.12 -1.68
C GLU A 112 -13.47 9.54 -3.04
N TRP A 113 -13.42 8.21 -3.14
CA TRP A 113 -12.92 7.48 -4.29
C TRP A 113 -13.86 6.36 -4.69
N THR A 114 -13.77 5.96 -5.96
CA THR A 114 -14.16 4.63 -6.40
C THR A 114 -12.96 3.69 -6.24
N ILE A 115 -13.03 2.79 -5.26
CA ILE A 115 -11.95 1.90 -4.84
C ILE A 115 -12.17 0.51 -5.40
N VAL A 116 -11.23 0.00 -6.19
CA VAL A 116 -11.27 -1.36 -6.72
C VAL A 116 -10.41 -2.26 -5.82
N LEU A 117 -11.03 -3.29 -5.25
CA LEU A 117 -10.42 -4.18 -4.27
C LEU A 117 -10.34 -5.61 -4.78
N SER A 118 -9.26 -6.31 -4.41
CA SER A 118 -9.16 -7.76 -4.52
C SER A 118 -9.30 -8.40 -3.14
N ALA A 119 -10.25 -9.31 -3.00
CA ALA A 119 -10.36 -10.20 -1.85
C ALA A 119 -9.61 -11.51 -2.14
N SER A 120 -8.80 -11.94 -1.19
CA SER A 120 -8.20 -13.28 -1.17
C SER A 120 -8.23 -13.83 0.25
N MET A 121 -8.56 -15.11 0.41
CA MET A 121 -8.52 -15.75 1.73
C MET A 121 -7.10 -16.23 2.02
N ASN A 122 -6.45 -15.64 3.01
CA ASN A 122 -5.19 -16.15 3.53
C ASN A 122 -5.46 -17.26 4.56
N GLU A 123 -4.73 -18.36 4.42
CA GLU A 123 -4.70 -19.44 5.40
C GLU A 123 -3.32 -19.45 6.08
N PHE A 124 -3.27 -19.03 7.35
CA PHE A 124 -2.08 -19.11 8.18
C PHE A 124 -2.31 -20.16 9.27
N GLY A 125 -1.90 -21.39 8.99
CA GLY A 125 -2.19 -22.54 9.86
C GLY A 125 -3.71 -22.76 9.96
N LYS A 126 -4.28 -22.55 11.16
CA LYS A 126 -5.74 -22.66 11.40
C LYS A 126 -6.50 -21.34 11.22
N LEU A 127 -5.79 -20.21 11.09
CA LEU A 127 -6.41 -18.90 10.93
C LEU A 127 -6.76 -18.67 9.47
N ARG A 128 -8.03 -18.33 9.23
CA ARG A 128 -8.54 -17.88 7.93
C ARG A 128 -8.89 -16.41 8.05
N GLN A 129 -8.22 -15.57 7.28
CA GLN A 129 -8.52 -14.14 7.24
C GLN A 129 -8.59 -13.67 5.80
N ASN A 130 -9.62 -12.88 5.50
CA ASN A 130 -9.69 -12.20 4.22
C ASN A 130 -8.64 -11.09 4.18
N LYS A 131 -7.80 -11.13 3.14
CA LYS A 131 -6.90 -10.06 2.78
C LYS A 131 -7.51 -9.27 1.63
N PHE A 132 -7.59 -7.97 1.81
CA PHE A 132 -8.03 -7.03 0.79
C PHE A 132 -6.84 -6.20 0.30
N ASN A 133 -6.59 -6.21 -1.01
CA ASN A 133 -5.61 -5.31 -1.61
C ASN A 133 -6.31 -4.30 -2.52
N VAL A 134 -5.91 -3.04 -2.42
CA VAL A 134 -6.31 -2.00 -3.36
C VAL A 134 -5.63 -2.27 -4.70
N LEU A 135 -6.43 -2.45 -5.74
CA LEU A 135 -5.94 -2.64 -7.11
C LEU A 135 -5.82 -1.29 -7.84
N SER A 136 -6.81 -0.44 -7.65
CA SER A 136 -6.84 0.92 -8.22
C SER A 136 -7.84 1.79 -7.48
N VAL A 137 -7.69 3.11 -7.65
CA VAL A 137 -8.62 4.12 -7.15
C VAL A 137 -8.96 5.06 -8.30
N ASN A 138 -10.21 5.49 -8.41
CA ASN A 138 -10.64 6.45 -9.42
C ASN A 138 -11.38 7.60 -8.73
N ASP A 139 -11.23 8.81 -9.27
CA ASP A 139 -12.02 9.94 -8.78
C ASP A 139 -13.51 9.69 -9.07
N ILE A 140 -14.38 10.21 -8.21
CA ILE A 140 -15.82 10.04 -8.41
C ILE A 140 -16.26 10.97 -9.54
N PRO A 141 -16.95 10.46 -10.58
CA PRO A 141 -17.45 11.31 -11.66
C PRO A 141 -18.43 12.36 -11.11
N GLY A 142 -18.13 13.65 -11.31
CA GLY A 142 -19.04 14.76 -10.99
C GLY A 142 -18.66 15.67 -9.81
N THR A 143 -17.47 15.52 -9.23
CA THR A 143 -16.95 16.38 -8.13
C THR A 143 -15.70 17.18 -8.52
N THR A 144 -15.59 17.61 -9.77
CA THR A 144 -14.71 18.72 -10.15
C THR A 144 -15.51 20.02 -10.03
N GLU A 145 -15.18 20.84 -9.03
CA GLU A 145 -15.44 22.29 -9.10
C GLU A 145 -14.72 22.91 -10.30
#